data_AF-A0A3M1HHZ8-F1
#
_entry.id   AF-A0A3M1HHZ8-F1
#
_cell.length_a   1.000
_cell.length_b   1.000
_cell.length_c   1.000
_cell.angle_alpha   90.00
_cell.angle_beta   90.00
_cell.angle_gamma   90.00
#
_symmetry.space_group_name_H-M   'P 1'
#
loop_
_entity.id
_entity.type
_entity.pdbx_description
1 polymer ?
#
loop_
_entity_poly.entity_id
_entity_poly.type
_entity_poly.pdbx_seq_one_letter_code
_entity_poly.pdbx_strand_id
1 'polypeptide(L)' 'NYLGVIHMPEQTANLCFGDDDLRSLYITASTSLYRLRVAIPGRSLFQEV' A
#
# COMPACT_ATOMS: atom_id res chain seq x y z
N ASN A 1 -2.30 4.91 -20.23
CA ASN A 1 -2.16 6.26 -19.65
C ASN A 1 -2.42 6.15 -18.15
N TYR A 2 -1.44 6.44 -17.31
CA TYR A 2 -1.57 6.31 -15.85
C TYR A 2 -2.17 7.59 -15.24
N LEU A 3 -2.95 7.47 -14.15
CA LEU A 3 -3.48 8.63 -13.41
C LEU A 3 -2.44 9.25 -12.45
N GLY A 4 -1.42 8.47 -12.08
CA GLY A 4 -0.34 8.88 -11.21
C GLY A 4 0.69 7.75 -11.07
N VAL A 5 1.90 8.09 -10.65
CA VAL A 5 3.01 7.14 -10.46
C VAL A 5 3.69 7.46 -9.13
N ILE A 6 3.91 6.44 -8.30
CA ILE A 6 4.73 6.53 -7.10
C ILE A 6 6.11 5.99 -7.47
N HIS A 7 7.12 6.86 -7.46
CA HIS A 7 8.51 6.45 -7.71
C HIS A 7 9.10 5.85 -6.44
N MET A 8 9.60 4.63 -6.55
CA MET A 8 10.19 3.90 -5.43
C MET A 8 11.73 3.86 -5.54
N PRO A 9 12.46 3.81 -4.41
CA PRO A 9 13.92 3.78 -4.43
C PRO A 9 14.51 2.47 -4.97
N GLU A 10 13.74 1.39 -4.97
CA GLU A 10 14.14 0.05 -5.43
C GLU A 10 12.95 -0.72 -6.04
N GLN A 11 13.24 -1.87 -6.64
CA GLN A 11 12.24 -2.67 -7.35
C GLN A 11 11.21 -3.26 -6.36
N THR A 12 9.94 -2.97 -6.61
CA THR A 12 8.82 -3.45 -5.81
C THR A 12 8.30 -4.80 -6.30
N ALA A 13 7.91 -5.67 -5.39
CA ALA A 13 7.32 -6.97 -5.73
C ALA A 13 5.82 -7.03 -5.42
N ASN A 14 5.38 -6.46 -4.30
CA ASN A 14 3.98 -6.52 -3.87
C ASN A 14 3.60 -5.31 -3.00
N LEU A 15 2.30 -5.16 -2.73
CA LEU A 15 1.76 -4.15 -1.82
C LEU A 15 0.47 -4.60 -1.15
N CYS A 16 0.13 -4.01 -0.01
CA CYS A 16 -1.17 -4.17 0.63
C CYS A 16 -1.55 -2.95 1.47
N PHE A 17 -2.85 -2.77 1.70
CA PHE A 17 -3.34 -1.82 2.70
C PHE A 17 -3.34 -2.49 4.08
N GLY A 18 -2.94 -1.75 5.11
CA GLY A 18 -2.90 -2.22 6.49
C GLY A 18 -3.09 -1.10 7.50
N ASP A 19 -2.82 -1.44 8.77
CA ASP A 19 -3.27 -0.77 9.99
C ASP A 19 -4.79 -0.80 10.18
N ASP A 20 -5.24 -0.45 11.39
CA ASP A 20 -6.65 -0.52 11.80
C ASP A 20 -7.58 0.33 10.91
N ASP A 21 -7.06 1.38 10.30
CA ASP A 21 -7.83 2.28 9.42
C ASP A 21 -7.66 1.98 7.92
N LEU A 22 -6.87 0.95 7.56
CA LEU A 22 -6.54 0.55 6.19
C LEU A 22 -5.94 1.68 5.34
N ARG A 23 -5.39 2.74 5.94
CA ARG A 23 -4.80 3.89 5.22
C ARG A 23 -3.29 3.84 5.14
N SER A 24 -2.67 2.73 5.51
CA SER A 24 -1.25 2.50 5.28
C SER A 24 -1.05 1.58 4.10
N LEU A 25 -0.46 2.09 3.03
CA LEU A 25 -0.02 1.27 1.91
C LEU A 25 1.40 0.78 2.21
N TYR A 26 1.50 -0.50 2.57
CA TYR A 26 2.75 -1.22 2.76
C TYR A 26 3.23 -1.76 1.42
N ILE A 27 4.51 -1.58 1.12
CA ILE A 27 5.11 -1.95 -0.16
C ILE A 27 6.39 -2.72 0.12
N THR A 28 6.42 -4.00 -0.28
CA THR A 28 7.64 -4.79 -0.23
C THR A 28 8.49 -4.48 -1.46
N ALA A 29 9.75 -4.19 -1.21
CA ALA A 29 10.74 -4.02 -2.25
C ALA A 29 11.96 -4.90 -1.96
N SER A 30 12.95 -4.88 -2.85
CA SER A 30 14.06 -5.82 -2.89
C SER A 30 14.73 -6.04 -1.53
N THR A 31 14.99 -4.97 -0.77
CA THR A 31 15.72 -5.04 0.50
C THR A 31 14.99 -4.36 1.66
N SER A 32 13.96 -3.59 1.37
CA SER A 32 13.27 -2.76 2.33
C SER A 32 11.75 -2.95 2.29
N LEU A 33 11.10 -2.67 3.43
CA LEU A 33 9.67 -2.49 3.52
C LEU A 33 9.37 -0.99 3.67
N TYR A 34 8.62 -0.44 2.73
CA TYR A 34 8.17 0.94 2.79
C TYR A 34 6.72 1.01 3.26
N ARG A 35 6.36 2.13 3.90
CA ARG A 35 4.99 2.46 4.30
C ARG A 35 4.72 3.89 3.91
N LEU A 36 3.60 4.12 3.22
CA LEU A 36 3.06 5.45 2.97
C LEU A 36 1.63 5.56 3.47
N ARG A 37 1.27 6.74 3.95
CA ARG A 37 -0.09 7.05 4.39
C ARG A 37 -0.90 7.58 3.21
N VAL A 38 -2.11 7.06 3.03
CA VAL A 38 -3.05 7.47 1.97
C VAL A 38 -4.28 8.15 2.55
N ALA A 39 -4.89 9.02 1.75
CA ALA A 39 -6.12 9.72 2.14
C ALA A 39 -7.35 8.79 2.13
N ILE A 40 -7.38 7.82 1.22
CA ILE A 40 -8.50 6.89 1.03
C ILE A 40 -8.12 5.51 1.56
N PRO A 41 -8.91 4.89 2.44
CA PRO A 41 -8.61 3.57 2.97
C PRO A 41 -8.68 2.49 1.88
N GLY A 42 -7.91 1.42 2.09
CA GLY A 42 -8.07 0.16 1.38
C GLY A 42 -9.41 -0.50 1.65
N ARG A 43 -9.75 -1.51 0.85
CA ARG A 43 -10.99 -2.28 1.01
C ARG A 43 -10.80 -3.37 2.05
N SER A 44 -11.70 -3.45 3.04
CA SER A 44 -11.72 -4.59 3.95
C SER A 44 -12.03 -5.87 3.17
N LEU A 45 -11.20 -6.90 3.35
CA LEU A 45 -11.40 -8.21 2.75
C LEU A 45 -12.42 -9.05 3.53
N PHE A 46 -12.59 -8.75 4.81
CA PHE A 46 -13.58 -9.40 5.66
C PHE A 46 -14.72 -8.40 5.89
N GLN A 47 -15.90 -8.75 5.40
CA GLN A 47 -17.11 -8.07 5.84
C GLN A 47 -17.37 -8.47 7.29
N GLU A 48 -17.61 -7.49 8.15
CA GLU A 48 -18.28 -7.76 9.42
C GLU A 48 -19.60 -8.44 9.09
N VAL A 49 -19.74 -9.69 9.55
CA VAL A 49 -20.97 -10.48 9.48
C VAL A 49 -22.03 -9.87 10.38
#